data_AF-A0A7J3FRY1-F1
#
_entry.id   AF-A0A7J3FRY1-F1
#
_cell.length_a   1.000
_cell.length_b   1.000
_cell.length_c   1.000
_cell.angle_alpha   90.00
_cell.angle_beta   90.00
_cell.angle_gamma   90.00
#
_symmetry.space_group_name_H-M   'P 1'
#
loop_
_entity.id
_entity.type
_entity.pdbx_description
1 polymer ?
#
loop_
_entity_poly.entity_id
_entity_poly.type
_entity_poly.pdbx_seq_one_letter_code
_entity_poly.pdbx_strand_id
1 'polypeptide(L)'
;MLRLRNHALGGGFFGPLWPGKGVLAGAREGTREGFIRWRERGGIGLPEKASSAKEWKRKTWYELYAPPMFGEARIGETPASDPQKVLGRKVEVSLGDLVQDPSRAYLKLFFQVVRVDGEKAYTDFVGHDMAQYFIRSQVRRRATKITHILTVKTKDGREIQITAVVL
;
A
#
# COMPACT_ATOMS: atom_id res chain seq x y z
N MET A 1 -23.57 12.56 -36.62
CA MET A 1 -24.71 12.43 -35.69
C MET A 1 -24.59 13.59 -34.69
N LEU A 2 -25.36 14.66 -34.91
CA LEU A 2 -25.32 15.91 -34.13
C LEU A 2 -25.96 15.70 -32.75
N ARG A 3 -25.36 16.24 -31.69
CA ARG A 3 -26.05 16.48 -30.41
C ARG A 3 -26.14 17.99 -30.16
N LEU A 4 -27.34 18.51 -30.36
CA LEU A 4 -27.75 19.90 -30.20
C LEU A 4 -27.93 20.29 -28.72
N ARG A 5 -27.94 21.61 -28.53
CA ARG A 5 -27.92 22.40 -27.29
C ARG A 5 -29.18 22.28 -26.43
N ASN A 6 -28.99 22.69 -25.17
CA ASN A 6 -29.93 23.33 -24.24
C ASN A 6 -31.18 23.97 -24.87
N HIS A 7 -32.34 23.82 -24.23
CA HIS A 7 -33.10 24.95 -23.68
C HIS A 7 -34.15 24.49 -22.65
N ALA A 8 -34.52 25.44 -21.80
CA ALA A 8 -35.19 25.33 -20.50
C ALA A 8 -36.73 25.20 -20.55
N LEU A 9 -37.30 25.32 -19.33
CA LEU A 9 -38.70 25.42 -18.87
C LEU A 9 -39.22 24.08 -18.34
N GLY A 10 -39.71 23.92 -17.11
CA GLY A 10 -40.22 24.80 -16.07
C GLY A 10 -41.10 23.92 -15.17
N GLY A 11 -41.22 24.20 -13.87
CA GLY A 11 -42.08 23.42 -12.97
C GLY A 11 -41.69 23.56 -11.51
N GLY A 12 -42.44 24.38 -10.79
CA GLY A 12 -42.18 24.73 -9.40
C GLY A 12 -42.71 23.74 -8.36
N PHE A 13 -42.24 24.03 -7.15
CA PHE A 13 -42.93 23.98 -5.86
C PHE A 13 -43.48 22.66 -5.29
N PHE A 14 -43.00 22.42 -4.06
CA PHE A 14 -43.66 21.81 -2.89
C PHE A 14 -43.57 20.30 -2.63
N GLY A 15 -42.81 19.97 -1.57
CA GLY A 15 -42.87 18.72 -0.80
C GLY A 15 -41.70 18.61 0.19
N PRO A 16 -41.84 17.93 1.34
CA PRO A 16 -42.76 18.29 2.40
C PRO A 16 -42.10 18.59 3.76
N LEU A 17 -42.91 19.31 4.52
CA LEU A 17 -42.89 19.75 5.90
C LEU A 17 -42.50 18.66 6.92
N TRP A 18 -41.56 18.99 7.80
CA TRP A 18 -41.18 18.19 8.97
C TRP A 18 -42.39 17.87 9.87
N PRO A 19 -42.46 16.66 10.45
CA PRO A 19 -43.61 16.24 11.24
C PRO A 19 -43.66 16.94 12.60
N GLY A 20 -44.78 17.61 12.84
CA GLY A 20 -45.67 17.26 13.95
C GLY A 20 -45.24 17.69 15.35
N LYS A 21 -45.59 18.93 15.71
CA LYS A 21 -45.84 19.31 17.11
C LYS A 21 -47.18 18.72 17.56
N GLY A 22 -47.18 18.10 18.74
CA GLY A 22 -48.40 17.69 19.43
C GLY A 22 -48.14 17.20 20.84
N VAL A 23 -48.52 18.05 21.80
CA VAL A 23 -48.87 17.75 23.21
C VAL A 23 -47.73 17.37 24.16
N LEU A 24 -47.23 18.38 24.89
CA LEU A 24 -46.80 18.17 26.28
C LEU A 24 -47.72 18.97 27.20
N ALA A 25 -48.57 18.22 27.89
CA ALA A 25 -49.21 18.63 29.13
C ALA A 25 -48.14 18.98 30.17
N GLY A 26 -48.47 19.92 31.05
CA GLY A 26 -47.54 20.57 31.96
C GLY A 26 -46.67 19.63 32.78
N ALA A 27 -45.37 19.94 32.79
CA ALA A 27 -44.49 19.66 33.91
C ALA A 27 -43.74 20.95 34.22
N ARG A 28 -43.82 21.30 35.50
CA ARG A 28 -43.46 22.58 36.10
C ARG A 28 -41.96 22.84 36.02
N GLU A 29 -41.62 24.11 36.23
CA GLU A 29 -40.26 24.65 36.34
C GLU A 29 -39.30 23.71 37.05
N GLY A 30 -38.25 23.30 36.33
CA GLY A 30 -37.15 22.51 36.82
C GLY A 30 -35.92 22.80 35.97
N THR A 31 -35.14 23.79 36.41
CA THR A 31 -33.71 23.99 36.12
C THR A 31 -33.24 23.83 34.67
N ARG A 32 -33.15 24.97 33.97
CA ARG A 32 -32.36 25.18 32.74
C ARG A 32 -30.84 25.13 32.99
N GLU A 33 -30.37 24.29 33.91
CA GLU A 33 -28.96 24.19 34.31
C GLU A 33 -28.42 22.78 34.04
N GLY A 34 -28.52 22.34 32.79
CA GLY A 34 -27.97 21.05 32.37
C GLY A 34 -27.08 21.09 31.12
N PHE A 35 -27.01 22.24 30.44
CA PHE A 35 -26.47 22.29 29.08
C PHE A 35 -25.13 23.05 28.96
N ILE A 36 -24.69 23.76 30.01
CA ILE A 36 -23.47 24.57 30.01
C ILE A 36 -22.49 24.06 31.08
N ARG A 37 -22.15 22.76 31.04
CA ARG A 37 -21.08 22.22 31.90
C ARG A 37 -20.13 21.27 31.17
N TRP A 38 -19.71 21.68 29.97
CA TRP A 38 -18.58 21.06 29.26
C TRP A 38 -17.28 21.87 29.36
N ARG A 39 -17.25 22.97 30.15
CA ARG A 39 -16.08 23.84 30.29
C ARG A 39 -15.15 23.49 31.47
N GLU A 40 -15.56 22.60 32.39
CA GLU A 40 -14.86 22.42 33.68
C GLU A 40 -14.30 21.01 33.96
N ARG A 41 -14.44 20.04 33.06
CA ARG A 41 -13.68 18.80 33.19
C ARG A 41 -12.33 18.99 32.53
N GLY A 42 -11.28 18.90 33.35
CA GLY A 42 -9.86 18.99 32.98
C GLY A 42 -9.59 18.40 31.61
N GLY A 43 -8.88 19.19 30.81
CA GLY A 43 -8.69 19.01 29.38
C GLY A 43 -8.36 17.58 28.98
N ILE A 44 -9.28 16.99 28.23
CA ILE A 44 -8.92 15.99 27.25
C ILE A 44 -8.33 16.80 26.11
N GLY A 45 -7.02 17.04 26.16
CA GLY A 45 -6.30 17.64 25.04
C GLY A 45 -6.60 16.81 23.79
N LEU A 46 -7.31 17.39 22.82
CA LEU A 46 -7.29 16.86 21.46
C LEU A 46 -5.82 16.71 21.08
N PRO A 47 -5.36 15.54 20.61
CA PRO A 47 -3.96 15.38 20.26
C PRO A 47 -3.62 16.49 19.27
N GLU A 48 -2.70 17.38 19.67
CA GLU A 48 -2.15 18.40 18.80
C GLU A 48 -1.76 17.66 17.51
N LYS A 49 -2.25 18.11 16.35
CA LYS A 49 -1.84 17.54 15.06
C LYS A 49 -0.33 17.70 14.99
N ALA A 50 0.40 16.65 15.38
CA ALA A 50 1.85 16.61 15.27
C ALA A 50 2.13 16.94 13.81
N SER A 51 2.80 18.06 13.58
CA SER A 51 2.98 18.54 12.21
C SER A 51 3.69 17.43 11.44
N SER A 52 3.09 16.94 10.37
CA SER A 52 3.67 15.92 9.50
C SER A 52 5.09 16.30 9.06
N ALA A 53 5.37 17.62 9.02
CA ALA A 53 6.67 18.23 8.82
C ALA A 53 7.75 17.86 9.87
N LYS A 54 7.40 17.68 11.14
CA LYS A 54 8.34 17.25 12.20
C LYS A 54 8.55 15.74 12.19
N GLU A 55 7.58 14.97 11.72
CA GLU A 55 7.65 13.51 11.72
C GLU A 55 8.59 12.98 10.62
N TRP A 56 8.59 13.57 9.42
CA TRP A 56 9.50 13.13 8.35
C TRP A 56 10.98 13.38 8.68
N LYS A 57 11.28 14.48 9.40
CA LYS A 57 12.65 14.84 9.82
C LYS A 57 13.28 13.83 10.79
N ARG A 58 12.47 12.99 11.43
CA ARG A 58 12.93 11.97 12.40
C ARG A 58 13.23 10.62 11.74
N LYS A 59 13.04 10.48 10.44
CA LYS A 59 13.30 9.22 9.73
C LYS A 59 14.77 9.18 9.30
N THR A 60 15.42 8.06 9.62
CA THR A 60 16.74 7.72 9.08
C THR A 60 16.56 6.95 7.79
N TRP A 61 17.44 7.19 6.82
CA TRP A 61 17.49 6.43 5.57
C TRP A 61 18.35 5.19 5.77
N TYR A 62 17.79 4.03 5.42
CA TYR A 62 18.49 2.75 5.49
C TYR A 62 18.84 2.30 4.07
N GLU A 63 20.10 1.98 3.84
CA GLU A 63 20.56 1.42 2.57
C GLU A 63 20.25 -0.07 2.51
N LEU A 64 19.61 -0.50 1.43
CA LEU A 64 19.25 -1.89 1.22
C LEU A 64 20.32 -2.59 0.38
N TYR A 65 20.77 -3.73 0.88
CA TYR A 65 21.78 -4.57 0.25
C TYR A 65 21.17 -5.90 -0.17
N ALA A 66 21.49 -6.32 -1.40
CA ALA A 66 21.11 -7.62 -1.93
C ALA A 66 21.78 -8.76 -1.14
N PRO A 67 21.24 -9.99 -1.19
CA PRO A 67 21.89 -11.15 -0.61
C PRO A 67 23.26 -11.44 -1.29
N PRO A 68 24.17 -12.17 -0.62
CA PRO A 68 25.52 -12.46 -1.14
C PRO A 68 25.54 -13.13 -2.53
N MET A 69 24.51 -13.91 -2.86
CA MET A 69 24.36 -14.55 -4.17
C MET A 69 24.27 -13.55 -5.35
N PHE A 70 23.97 -12.29 -5.06
CA PHE A 70 23.92 -11.18 -6.02
C PHE A 70 25.05 -10.16 -5.81
N GLY A 71 26.13 -10.55 -5.11
CA GLY A 71 27.31 -9.71 -4.91
C GLY A 71 27.14 -8.56 -3.92
N GLU A 72 26.16 -8.65 -3.01
CA GLU A 72 25.86 -7.61 -2.00
C GLU A 72 25.71 -6.21 -2.59
N ALA A 73 25.16 -6.12 -3.80
CA ALA A 73 24.94 -4.84 -4.46
C ALA A 73 23.90 -4.00 -3.69
N ARG A 74 24.09 -2.68 -3.68
CA ARG A 74 23.09 -1.73 -3.16
C ARG A 74 21.89 -1.70 -4.09
N ILE A 75 20.72 -2.07 -3.58
CA ILE A 75 19.47 -2.16 -4.36
C ILE A 75 18.57 -0.95 -4.21
N GLY A 76 18.72 -0.18 -3.14
CA GLY A 76 17.90 0.99 -2.89
C GLY A 76 18.05 1.51 -1.46
N GLU A 77 17.08 2.31 -1.04
CA GLU A 77 17.03 2.89 0.30
C GLU A 77 15.60 2.99 0.80
N THR A 78 15.43 2.93 2.12
CA THR A 78 14.11 3.00 2.73
C THR A 78 14.13 3.84 4.00
N PRO A 79 13.23 4.84 4.15
CA PRO A 79 13.21 5.66 5.34
C PRO A 79 12.43 4.95 6.46
N ALA A 80 12.97 4.97 7.67
CA ALA A 80 12.26 4.49 8.85
C ALA A 80 12.69 5.25 10.11
N SER A 81 11.78 5.36 11.06
CA SER A 81 12.08 5.97 12.37
C SER A 81 12.84 5.02 13.30
N ASP A 82 12.75 3.71 13.07
CA ASP A 82 13.31 2.66 13.92
C ASP A 82 13.75 1.48 13.04
N PRO A 83 14.92 0.85 13.29
CA PRO A 83 15.37 -0.36 12.60
C PRO A 83 14.34 -1.50 12.56
N GLN A 84 13.56 -1.69 13.63
CA GLN A 84 12.56 -2.76 13.70
C GLN A 84 11.44 -2.57 12.67
N LYS A 85 11.17 -1.32 12.24
CA LYS A 85 10.16 -1.02 11.21
C LYS A 85 10.66 -1.31 9.79
N VAL A 86 11.95 -1.52 9.61
CA VAL A 86 12.57 -1.87 8.33
C VAL A 86 12.50 -3.38 8.09
N LEU A 87 12.64 -4.17 9.15
CA LEU A 87 12.55 -5.63 9.11
C LEU A 87 11.23 -6.09 8.48
N GLY A 88 11.32 -7.08 7.61
CA GLY A 88 10.17 -7.67 6.93
C GLY A 88 9.62 -6.85 5.75
N ARG A 89 10.14 -5.65 5.46
CA ARG A 89 9.78 -4.91 4.23
C ARG A 89 10.20 -5.69 3.00
N LYS A 90 9.32 -5.70 1.99
CA LYS A 90 9.59 -6.28 0.68
C LYS A 90 9.94 -5.20 -0.32
N VAL A 91 10.96 -5.45 -1.13
CA VAL A 91 11.42 -4.54 -2.19
C VAL A 91 11.48 -5.29 -3.50
N GLU A 92 10.99 -4.64 -4.55
CA GLU A 92 11.03 -5.13 -5.93
C GLU A 92 12.16 -4.45 -6.68
N VAL A 93 12.98 -5.25 -7.38
CA VAL A 93 14.10 -4.76 -8.18
C VAL A 93 14.17 -5.56 -9.47
N SER A 94 14.55 -4.92 -10.57
CA SER A 94 14.80 -5.63 -11.81
C SER A 94 16.16 -6.35 -11.78
N LEU A 95 16.25 -7.57 -12.30
CA LEU A 95 17.53 -8.26 -12.45
C LEU A 95 18.48 -7.48 -13.38
N GLY A 96 17.94 -6.76 -14.37
CA GLY A 96 18.72 -5.96 -15.29
C GLY A 96 19.50 -4.84 -14.58
N ASP A 97 18.89 -4.21 -13.57
CA ASP A 97 19.54 -3.17 -12.78
C ASP A 97 20.61 -3.76 -11.83
N LEU A 98 20.38 -4.98 -11.35
CA LEU A 98 21.29 -5.66 -10.43
C LEU A 98 22.56 -6.16 -11.12
N VAL A 99 22.42 -6.68 -12.35
CA VAL A 99 23.53 -7.25 -13.14
C VAL A 99 24.06 -6.25 -14.19
N GLN A 100 23.44 -5.08 -14.32
CA GLN A 100 23.74 -4.08 -15.36
C GLN A 100 23.56 -4.63 -16.79
N ASP A 101 22.57 -5.51 -16.98
CA ASP A 101 22.22 -6.11 -18.28
C ASP A 101 20.76 -5.79 -18.63
N PRO A 102 20.52 -4.81 -19.53
CA PRO A 102 19.18 -4.39 -19.92
C PRO A 102 18.34 -5.51 -20.56
N SER A 103 18.96 -6.54 -21.13
CA SER A 103 18.24 -7.65 -21.78
C SER A 103 17.40 -8.45 -20.79
N ARG A 104 17.77 -8.43 -19.51
CA ARG A 104 17.12 -9.16 -18.41
C ARG A 104 16.18 -8.30 -17.59
N ALA A 105 15.85 -7.09 -18.06
CA ALA A 105 14.98 -6.16 -17.35
C ALA A 105 13.54 -6.65 -17.14
N TYR A 106 13.14 -7.71 -17.85
CA TYR A 106 11.84 -8.35 -17.66
C TYR A 106 11.76 -9.22 -16.40
N LEU A 107 12.87 -9.56 -15.76
CA LEU A 107 12.89 -10.35 -14.53
C LEU A 107 12.81 -9.43 -13.31
N LYS A 108 11.72 -9.55 -12.56
CA LYS A 108 11.48 -8.85 -11.30
C LYS A 108 11.88 -9.76 -10.15
N LEU A 109 12.71 -9.26 -9.25
CA LEU A 109 13.15 -9.94 -8.04
C LEU A 109 12.48 -9.32 -6.83
N PHE A 110 12.08 -10.15 -5.89
CA PHE A 110 11.51 -9.75 -4.61
C PHE A 110 12.47 -10.10 -3.48
N PHE A 111 12.89 -9.08 -2.75
CA PHE A 111 13.76 -9.18 -1.60
C PHE A 111 13.01 -8.79 -0.33
N GLN A 112 13.33 -9.44 0.79
CA GLN A 112 12.78 -9.09 2.09
C GLN A 112 13.91 -8.76 3.07
N VAL A 113 13.77 -7.67 3.82
CA VAL A 113 14.77 -7.30 4.84
C VAL A 113 14.72 -8.29 6.00
N VAL A 114 15.85 -8.93 6.27
CA VAL A 114 16.01 -9.92 7.36
C VAL A 114 16.87 -9.42 8.51
N ARG A 115 17.83 -8.52 8.24
CA ARG A 115 18.75 -7.99 9.24
C ARG A 115 19.03 -6.52 8.98
N VAL A 116 19.16 -5.74 10.05
CA VAL A 116 19.60 -4.35 9.99
C VAL A 116 20.82 -4.19 10.89
N ASP A 117 21.83 -3.48 10.39
CA ASP A 117 23.12 -3.24 11.04
C ASP A 117 23.49 -1.77 10.84
N GLY A 118 23.28 -0.97 11.88
CA GLY A 118 23.33 0.49 11.77
C GLY A 118 22.33 0.98 10.72
N GLU A 119 22.84 1.63 9.67
CA GLU A 119 22.04 2.15 8.55
C GLU A 119 21.96 1.16 7.37
N LYS A 120 22.62 -0.01 7.46
CA LYS A 120 22.61 -1.02 6.40
C LYS A 120 21.56 -2.08 6.69
N ALA A 121 20.70 -2.35 5.72
CA ALA A 121 19.67 -3.36 5.79
C ALA A 121 19.96 -4.47 4.78
N TYR A 122 20.18 -5.68 5.29
CA TYR A 122 20.46 -6.88 4.51
C TYR A 122 19.17 -7.62 4.20
N THR A 123 19.06 -8.06 2.96
CA THR A 123 17.86 -8.74 2.46
C THR A 123 18.10 -10.22 2.17
N ASP A 124 17.03 -10.99 2.19
CA ASP A 124 16.98 -12.37 1.69
C ASP A 124 16.08 -12.43 0.45
N PHE A 125 16.34 -13.41 -0.43
CA PHE A 125 15.59 -13.62 -1.64
C PHE A 125 14.26 -14.33 -1.35
N VAL A 126 13.15 -13.71 -1.71
CA VAL A 126 11.79 -14.27 -1.52
C VAL A 126 11.33 -15.02 -2.76
N GLY A 127 11.57 -14.44 -3.93
CA GLY A 127 11.08 -14.98 -5.18
C GLY A 127 11.31 -14.04 -6.36
N HIS A 128 10.83 -14.46 -7.52
CA HIS A 128 10.92 -13.69 -8.74
C HIS A 128 9.62 -13.81 -9.54
N ASP A 129 9.38 -12.83 -10.39
CA ASP A 129 8.31 -12.85 -11.38
C ASP A 129 8.83 -12.34 -12.72
N MET A 130 8.16 -12.74 -13.79
CA MET A 130 8.43 -12.22 -15.14
C MET A 130 7.43 -11.12 -15.45
N ALA A 131 7.91 -10.03 -16.04
CA ALA A 131 7.05 -8.94 -16.47
C ALA A 131 6.04 -9.43 -17.51
N GLN A 132 4.78 -8.99 -17.34
CA GLN A 132 3.68 -9.47 -18.17
C GLN A 132 3.89 -9.21 -19.67
N TYR A 133 4.56 -8.11 -20.04
CA TYR A 133 4.84 -7.80 -21.44
C TYR A 133 5.73 -8.87 -22.09
N PHE A 134 6.65 -9.46 -21.34
CA PHE A 134 7.54 -10.51 -21.81
C PHE A 134 6.77 -11.82 -21.99
N ILE A 135 5.98 -12.24 -20.99
CA ILE A 135 5.15 -13.45 -21.12
C ILE A 135 4.19 -13.32 -22.31
N ARG A 136 3.55 -12.16 -22.48
CA ARG A 136 2.64 -11.90 -23.60
C ARG A 136 3.34 -11.89 -24.96
N SER A 137 4.61 -11.46 -25.03
CA SER A 137 5.37 -11.45 -26.28
C SER A 137 5.82 -12.84 -26.71
N GLN A 138 5.98 -13.78 -25.78
CA GLN A 138 6.32 -15.17 -26.11
C GLN A 138 5.15 -15.89 -26.78
N VAL A 139 3.90 -15.62 -26.36
CA VAL A 139 2.71 -16.28 -26.91
C VAL A 139 2.48 -15.87 -28.38
N ARG A 140 2.41 -16.86 -29.28
CA ARG A 140 2.16 -16.66 -30.73
C ARG A 140 0.82 -17.27 -31.17
N ARG A 141 0.33 -16.84 -32.34
CA ARG A 141 -0.84 -17.44 -32.98
C ARG A 141 -0.50 -18.86 -33.44
N ARG A 142 -1.47 -19.77 -33.34
CA ARG A 142 -1.32 -21.19 -33.69
C ARG A 142 -0.22 -21.92 -32.89
N ALA A 143 0.14 -21.38 -31.72
CA ALA A 143 0.99 -22.05 -30.73
C ALA A 143 0.17 -22.44 -29.51
N THR A 144 0.61 -23.47 -28.79
CA THR A 144 -0.07 -23.98 -27.60
C THR A 144 0.72 -23.60 -26.37
N LYS A 145 0.16 -22.73 -25.52
CA LYS A 145 0.78 -22.39 -24.24
C LYS A 145 0.44 -23.46 -23.20
N ILE A 146 1.45 -24.18 -22.73
CA ILE A 146 1.34 -25.12 -21.62
C ILE A 146 1.86 -24.42 -20.36
N THR A 147 1.07 -24.42 -19.29
CA THR A 147 1.46 -23.86 -17.99
C THR A 147 1.38 -24.95 -16.94
N HIS A 148 2.46 -25.11 -16.19
CA HIS A 148 2.57 -26.12 -15.15
C HIS A 148 3.00 -25.48 -13.84
N ILE A 149 2.29 -25.82 -12.77
CA ILE A 149 2.48 -25.23 -11.43
C ILE A 149 2.88 -26.36 -10.50
N LEU A 150 4.08 -26.24 -9.92
CA LEU A 150 4.67 -27.26 -9.06
C LEU A 150 5.06 -26.64 -7.73
N THR A 151 4.67 -27.30 -6.63
CA THR A 151 5.16 -26.97 -5.29
C THR A 151 6.26 -27.96 -4.92
N VAL A 152 7.46 -27.45 -4.63
CA VAL A 152 8.62 -28.29 -4.29
C VAL A 152 9.24 -27.84 -2.96
N LYS A 153 9.84 -28.80 -2.24
CA LYS A 153 10.62 -28.53 -1.03
C LYS A 153 12.10 -28.50 -1.39
N THR A 154 12.77 -27.40 -1.05
CA THR A 154 14.23 -27.29 -1.23
C THR A 154 14.96 -28.10 -0.17
N LYS A 155 16.26 -28.36 -0.39
CA LYS A 155 17.13 -29.03 0.60
C LYS A 155 17.20 -28.27 1.93
N ASP A 156 17.01 -26.95 1.87
CA ASP A 156 17.05 -26.06 3.04
C ASP A 156 15.69 -26.01 3.78
N GLY A 157 14.74 -26.87 3.42
CA GLY A 157 13.43 -26.95 4.07
C GLY A 157 12.43 -25.86 3.68
N ARG A 158 12.73 -25.04 2.64
CA ARG A 158 11.80 -24.02 2.13
C ARG A 158 10.82 -24.64 1.14
N GLU A 159 9.55 -24.30 1.27
CA GLU A 159 8.51 -24.63 0.29
C GLU A 159 8.43 -23.50 -0.75
N ILE A 160 8.59 -23.84 -2.02
CA ILE A 160 8.52 -22.89 -3.13
C ILE A 160 7.50 -23.37 -4.17
N GLN A 161 6.80 -22.41 -4.77
CA GLN A 161 5.91 -22.66 -5.90
C GLN A 161 6.57 -22.16 -7.18
N ILE A 162 6.74 -23.06 -8.14
CA ILE A 162 7.36 -22.79 -9.44
C ILE A 162 6.25 -22.85 -10.50
N THR A 163 6.17 -21.81 -11.32
CA THR A 163 5.32 -21.81 -12.51
C THR A 163 6.21 -21.91 -13.75
N ALA A 164 6.13 -23.04 -14.46
CA ALA A 164 6.79 -23.24 -15.72
C ALA A 164 5.81 -22.96 -16.87
N VAL A 165 6.25 -22.20 -17.87
CA VAL A 165 5.49 -21.92 -19.08
C VAL A 165 6.29 -22.43 -20.28
N VAL A 166 5.66 -23.27 -21.09
CA VAL A 166 6.19 -23.83 -22.33
C VAL A 166 5.27 -23.43 -23.47
N LEU A 167 5.83 -23.17 -24.66
CA LEU A 167 5.14 -22.74 -25.87
C LEU A 167 5.42 -23.68 -27.04
#